data_AF-A0A2V9KNL0-F1
#
_entry.id   AF-A0A2V9KNL0-F1
#
_cell.length_a   1.000
_cell.length_b   1.000
_cell.length_c   1.000
_cell.angle_alpha   90.00
_cell.angle_beta   90.00
_cell.angle_gamma   90.00
#
_symmetry.space_group_name_H-M   'P 1'
#
loop_
_entity.id
_entity.type
_entity.pdbx_description
1 polymer ?
#
loop_
_entity_poly.entity_id
_entity_poly.type
_entity_poly.pdbx_seq_one_letter_code
_entity_poly.pdbx_strand_id
1 'polypeptide(L)'
;MSSSPAWRLRRPPRKRPRHRRGERRSPLDEPCEYRAGRIPVEQRSQRRTKALVPVVIHGTDARGEAFDETLEAQDVSRRGLSVLTRRDLALYSSLSVTIPGRGPAQPGIGPSDFFSAATVVRVERLGEQNRVAIRFVGSTLTTYVSESL
;
A
#
# COMPACT_ATOMS: atom_id res chain seq x y z
N MET A 1 -7.47 -58.44 -26.72
CA MET A 1 -8.14 -58.69 -28.02
C MET A 1 -9.26 -57.68 -28.17
N SER A 2 -9.62 -57.31 -29.41
CA SER A 2 -10.76 -56.44 -29.78
C SER A 2 -10.72 -54.96 -29.32
N SER A 3 -11.40 -54.04 -30.03
CA SER A 3 -10.96 -53.40 -31.29
C SER A 3 -11.99 -52.37 -31.80
N SER A 4 -11.57 -51.11 -31.94
CA SER A 4 -12.13 -50.09 -32.89
C SER A 4 -13.62 -49.70 -32.71
N PRO A 5 -14.17 -48.73 -33.50
CA PRO A 5 -13.58 -47.57 -34.21
C PRO A 5 -13.95 -46.23 -33.49
N ALA A 6 -13.44 -45.03 -33.80
CA ALA A 6 -12.71 -44.46 -34.94
C ALA A 6 -13.53 -43.94 -36.15
N TRP A 7 -14.21 -42.79 -35.99
CA TRP A 7 -14.79 -42.03 -37.11
C TRP A 7 -14.20 -40.61 -37.25
N ARG A 8 -13.85 -40.21 -38.49
CA ARG A 8 -13.30 -38.88 -38.85
C ARG A 8 -13.99 -38.37 -40.12
N LEU A 9 -14.39 -37.10 -40.14
CA LEU A 9 -14.57 -36.25 -41.34
C LEU A 9 -14.06 -34.84 -40.97
N ARG A 10 -13.20 -34.07 -41.68
CA ARG A 10 -12.68 -33.99 -43.06
C ARG A 10 -13.72 -33.60 -44.15
N ARG A 11 -13.58 -32.51 -44.93
CA ARG A 11 -12.81 -31.22 -44.84
C ARG A 11 -13.65 -30.06 -45.55
N PRO A 12 -13.16 -28.99 -46.29
CA PRO A 12 -13.92 -27.74 -46.59
C PRO A 12 -14.09 -27.58 -48.15
N PRO A 13 -13.95 -26.43 -48.90
CA PRO A 13 -13.77 -24.98 -48.58
C PRO A 13 -14.39 -23.91 -49.56
N ARG A 14 -14.20 -22.60 -49.24
CA ARG A 14 -14.32 -21.39 -50.13
C ARG A 14 -15.78 -20.97 -50.51
N LYS A 15 -16.10 -19.74 -50.98
CA LYS A 15 -15.35 -18.61 -51.62
C LYS A 15 -15.75 -17.20 -51.10
N ARG A 16 -14.96 -16.16 -51.44
CA ARG A 16 -15.29 -14.70 -51.44
C ARG A 16 -15.60 -14.25 -52.89
N PRO A 17 -16.38 -13.16 -53.18
CA PRO A 17 -15.83 -11.78 -53.38
C PRO A 17 -16.80 -10.62 -52.95
N ARG A 18 -16.37 -9.54 -52.27
CA ARG A 18 -15.73 -8.25 -52.67
C ARG A 18 -16.63 -7.09 -53.23
N HIS A 19 -16.33 -5.87 -52.74
CA HIS A 19 -16.47 -4.51 -53.34
C HIS A 19 -17.81 -3.76 -53.43
N ARG A 20 -17.93 -2.68 -52.63
CA ARG A 20 -17.74 -1.26 -53.07
C ARG A 20 -17.16 -0.47 -51.88
N ARG A 21 -15.98 0.17 -52.01
CA ARG A 21 -15.77 1.58 -52.40
C ARG A 21 -16.54 2.60 -51.54
N GLY A 22 -15.81 3.26 -50.64
CA GLY A 22 -16.21 4.41 -49.85
C GLY A 22 -14.96 5.17 -49.41
N GLU A 23 -14.38 5.95 -50.33
CA GLU A 23 -13.17 6.75 -50.05
C GLU A 23 -13.55 8.02 -49.27
N ARG A 24 -12.87 8.29 -48.14
CA ARG A 24 -12.47 9.65 -47.73
C ARG A 24 -11.49 9.66 -46.55
N ARG A 25 -10.33 10.28 -46.81
CA ARG A 25 -9.50 11.11 -45.92
C ARG A 25 -9.01 10.46 -44.60
N SER A 26 -7.72 10.19 -44.56
CA SER A 26 -6.96 10.07 -43.31
C SER A 26 -6.95 11.41 -42.54
N PRO A 27 -7.15 11.39 -41.22
CA PRO A 27 -6.64 12.40 -40.31
C PRO A 27 -5.49 11.78 -39.51
N LEU A 28 -4.25 12.12 -39.86
CA LEU A 28 -3.07 11.85 -39.00
C LEU A 28 -2.71 13.09 -38.13
N ASP A 29 -3.63 14.05 -38.08
CA ASP A 29 -3.56 15.31 -37.32
C ASP A 29 -4.74 15.48 -36.36
N GLU A 30 -5.31 14.37 -35.87
CA GLU A 30 -6.01 14.39 -34.57
C GLU A 30 -4.91 14.37 -33.49
N PRO A 31 -4.67 15.47 -32.74
CA PRO A 31 -3.83 15.38 -31.58
C PRO A 31 -4.45 14.36 -30.61
N CYS A 32 -3.62 13.60 -29.89
CA CYS A 32 -4.14 12.81 -28.78
C CYS A 32 -4.61 13.76 -27.67
N GLU A 33 -5.87 14.22 -27.78
CA GLU A 33 -6.68 14.47 -26.61
C GLU A 33 -6.70 13.16 -25.80
N TYR A 34 -5.74 13.06 -24.90
CA TYR A 34 -5.96 12.39 -23.64
C TYR A 34 -7.17 13.06 -23.01
N ARG A 35 -8.36 12.56 -23.37
CA ARG A 35 -9.49 12.52 -22.45
C ARG A 35 -9.01 11.72 -21.26
N ALA A 36 -8.37 12.44 -20.35
CA ALA A 36 -8.15 12.06 -18.99
C ALA A 36 -9.53 11.94 -18.33
N GLY A 37 -10.23 10.87 -18.70
CA GLY A 37 -11.28 10.29 -17.89
C GLY A 37 -10.63 10.10 -16.54
N ARG A 38 -10.95 11.00 -15.63
CA ARG A 38 -10.36 11.06 -14.30
C ARG A 38 -10.75 9.76 -13.64
N ILE A 39 -9.89 8.74 -13.71
CA ILE A 39 -9.75 7.79 -12.61
C ILE A 39 -9.56 8.71 -11.41
N PRO A 40 -10.52 8.81 -10.49
CA PRO A 40 -10.27 9.57 -9.28
C PRO A 40 -9.08 8.88 -8.65
N VAL A 41 -7.96 9.58 -8.46
CA VAL A 41 -6.94 9.07 -7.56
C VAL A 41 -7.70 8.94 -6.24
N GLU A 42 -7.93 7.70 -5.81
CA GLU A 42 -8.84 7.44 -4.70
C GLU A 42 -8.08 7.86 -3.45
N GLN A 43 -8.22 9.15 -3.13
CA GLN A 43 -7.25 9.98 -2.42
C GLN A 43 -7.33 9.69 -0.93
N ARG A 44 -6.93 8.46 -0.60
CA ARG A 44 -7.25 7.65 0.58
C ARG A 44 -7.88 8.47 1.71
N SER A 45 -9.20 8.64 1.59
CA SER A 45 -10.07 9.36 2.53
C SER A 45 -10.25 8.65 3.88
N GLN A 46 -9.38 7.68 4.18
CA GLN A 46 -9.03 7.23 5.52
C GLN A 46 -8.41 8.43 6.27
N ARG A 47 -9.27 9.32 6.78
CA ARG A 47 -8.99 10.58 7.47
C ARG A 47 -7.75 10.45 8.38
N ARG A 48 -6.61 10.96 7.88
CA ARG A 48 -5.31 10.87 8.54
C ARG A 48 -5.25 11.84 9.71
N THR A 49 -5.67 11.37 10.87
CA THR A 49 -5.70 12.16 12.10
C THR A 49 -4.29 12.53 12.52
N LYS A 50 -4.02 13.84 12.63
CA LYS A 50 -2.81 14.38 13.26
C LYS A 50 -2.89 14.20 14.79
N ALA A 51 -2.88 12.95 15.24
CA ALA A 51 -2.72 12.62 16.65
C ALA A 51 -1.24 12.40 16.91
N LEU A 52 -0.65 13.20 17.80
CA LEU A 52 0.70 12.98 18.33
C LEU A 52 0.63 11.76 19.27
N VAL A 53 0.70 10.56 18.68
CA VAL A 53 0.65 9.31 19.42
C VAL A 53 2.09 8.91 19.76
N PRO A 54 2.45 8.74 21.04
CA PRO A 54 3.75 8.20 21.41
C PRO A 54 3.88 6.77 20.90
N VAL A 55 4.99 6.46 20.25
CA VAL A 55 5.33 5.13 19.76
C VAL A 55 6.79 4.83 20.10
N VAL A 56 7.05 3.62 20.58
CA VAL A 56 8.40 3.11 20.78
C VAL A 56 8.76 2.27 19.56
N ILE A 57 9.91 2.54 18.94
CA ILE A 57 10.39 1.82 17.78
C ILE A 57 11.74 1.19 18.12
N HIS A 58 11.80 -0.13 17.97
CA HIS A 58 13.02 -0.91 18.12
C HIS A 58 13.43 -1.45 16.75
N GLY A 59 14.72 -1.49 16.45
CA GLY A 59 15.18 -1.95 15.14
C GLY A 59 16.69 -1.85 14.94
N THR A 60 17.09 -1.83 13.67
CA THR A 60 18.48 -1.68 13.25
C THR A 60 18.55 -0.58 12.19
N ASP A 61 19.49 0.36 12.34
CA ASP A 61 19.67 1.45 11.37
C ASP A 61 20.60 1.07 10.20
N ALA A 62 20.76 1.98 9.23
CA ALA A 62 21.56 1.74 8.02
C ALA A 62 23.05 1.47 8.28
N ARG A 63 23.55 1.63 9.52
CA ARG A 63 24.93 1.31 9.92
C ARG A 63 25.07 -0.09 10.53
N GLY A 64 23.96 -0.77 10.80
CA GLY A 64 23.92 -2.01 11.56
C GLY A 64 23.75 -1.83 13.07
N GLU A 65 23.61 -0.60 13.55
CA GLU A 65 23.43 -0.32 14.97
C GLU A 65 22.00 -0.62 15.42
N ALA A 66 21.87 -1.38 16.51
CA ALA A 66 20.59 -1.63 17.15
C ALA A 66 20.09 -0.36 17.86
N PHE A 67 18.78 -0.11 17.83
CA PHE A 67 18.21 1.06 18.47
C PHE A 67 16.86 0.79 19.15
N ASP A 68 16.59 1.67 20.10
CA ASP A 68 15.32 1.89 20.78
C ASP A 68 15.08 3.41 20.72
N GLU A 69 13.93 3.86 20.21
CA GLU A 69 13.62 5.28 20.06
C GLU A 69 12.11 5.53 20.27
N THR A 70 11.78 6.29 21.32
CA THR A 70 10.42 6.82 21.54
C THR A 70 10.21 8.06 20.69
N LEU A 71 9.19 8.03 19.83
CA LEU A 71 8.87 9.05 18.84
C LEU A 71 7.38 9.43 18.87
N GLU A 72 7.03 10.56 18.28
CA GLU A 72 5.64 10.92 18.01
C GLU A 72 5.24 10.58 16.58
N ALA A 73 4.18 9.78 16.43
CA ALA A 73 3.58 9.53 15.13
C ALA A 73 2.92 10.81 14.58
N GLN A 74 3.25 11.15 13.34
CA GLN A 74 2.71 12.27 12.56
C GLN A 74 1.40 11.90 11.82
N ASP A 75 1.12 10.61 11.72
CA ASP A 75 -0.06 9.99 11.11
C ASP A 75 -0.16 8.55 11.62
N VAL A 76 -1.37 8.08 11.94
CA VAL A 76 -1.62 6.71 12.40
C VAL A 76 -2.86 6.15 11.69
N SER A 77 -2.76 4.89 11.24
CA SER A 77 -3.84 4.17 10.57
C SER A 77 -3.89 2.70 11.00
N ARG A 78 -4.99 1.99 10.68
CA ARG A 78 -5.16 0.55 10.94
C ARG A 78 -4.00 -0.34 10.48
N ARG A 79 -3.19 0.08 9.50
CA ARG A 79 -2.17 -0.76 8.83
C ARG A 79 -0.75 -0.23 8.94
N GLY A 80 -0.53 0.86 9.69
CA GLY A 80 0.76 1.53 9.75
C GLY A 80 0.64 3.00 10.12
N LEU A 81 1.79 3.66 10.25
CA LEU A 81 1.95 5.03 10.75
C LEU A 81 3.06 5.77 9.99
N SER A 82 3.29 7.04 10.31
CA SER A 82 4.55 7.72 9.96
C SER A 82 5.13 8.49 11.13
N VAL A 83 6.45 8.45 11.30
CA VAL A 83 7.22 9.20 12.31
C VAL A 83 8.20 10.16 11.64
N LEU A 84 8.75 11.08 12.43
CA LEU A 84 9.99 11.80 12.13
C LEU A 84 11.08 11.24 13.05
N THR A 85 12.23 10.84 12.49
CA THR A 85 13.43 10.44 13.23
C THR A 85 14.66 11.09 12.61
N ARG A 86 15.76 11.19 13.35
CA ARG A 86 17.09 11.53 12.80
C ARG A 86 17.86 10.31 12.29
N ARG A 87 17.40 9.08 12.60
CA ARG A 87 18.03 7.84 12.15
C ARG A 87 17.85 7.64 10.64
N ASP A 88 18.84 7.02 10.03
CA ASP A 88 18.77 6.56 8.65
C ASP A 88 18.26 5.13 8.64
N LEU A 89 17.02 4.93 8.19
CA LEU A 89 16.33 3.65 8.21
C LEU A 89 16.14 3.17 6.77
N ALA A 90 16.77 2.05 6.41
CA ALA A 90 16.71 1.52 5.06
C ALA A 90 15.26 1.14 4.64
N LEU A 91 14.93 1.34 3.36
CA LEU A 91 13.68 0.83 2.81
C LEU A 91 13.59 -0.68 2.98
N TYR A 92 12.41 -1.16 3.37
CA TYR A 92 12.12 -2.55 3.69
C TYR A 92 12.86 -3.13 4.92
N SER A 93 13.52 -2.30 5.74
CA SER A 93 14.02 -2.76 7.04
C SER A 93 12.87 -3.21 7.95
N SER A 94 13.15 -4.24 8.76
CA SER A 94 12.21 -4.75 9.77
C SER A 94 12.37 -3.99 11.08
N LEU A 95 11.26 -3.66 11.71
CA LEU A 95 11.17 -2.92 12.97
C LEU A 95 10.17 -3.63 13.90
N SER A 96 10.30 -3.39 15.20
CA SER A 96 9.24 -3.65 16.19
C SER A 96 8.65 -2.31 16.61
N VAL A 97 7.32 -2.23 16.67
CA VAL A 97 6.59 -1.01 17.05
C VAL A 97 5.68 -1.31 18.22
N THR A 98 5.82 -0.52 19.29
CA THR A 98 4.96 -0.53 20.47
C THR A 98 4.20 0.80 20.55
N ILE A 99 2.88 0.75 20.72
CA ILE A 99 2.03 1.93 20.88
C ILE A 99 1.30 1.83 22.23
N PRO A 100 1.72 2.59 23.26
CA PRO A 100 1.19 2.45 24.61
C PRO A 100 -0.31 2.70 24.73
N GLY A 101 -1.02 1.85 25.47
CA GLY A 101 -2.47 1.98 25.72
C GLY A 101 -3.37 1.93 24.48
N ARG A 102 -2.91 1.33 23.36
CA ARG A 102 -3.69 1.20 22.11
C ARG A 102 -3.96 -0.24 21.65
N GLY A 103 -3.60 -1.22 22.47
CA GLY A 103 -3.93 -2.63 22.27
C GLY A 103 -5.37 -2.98 22.66
N PRO A 104 -5.74 -4.27 22.63
CA PRO A 104 -7.05 -4.72 23.10
C PRO A 104 -7.28 -4.36 24.57
N ALA A 105 -8.48 -3.88 24.90
CA ALA A 105 -8.86 -3.64 26.28
C ALA A 105 -9.27 -4.94 26.97
N GLN A 106 -8.66 -5.24 28.11
CA GLN A 106 -9.01 -6.41 28.92
C GLN A 106 -9.91 -5.98 30.10
N PRO A 107 -11.06 -6.66 30.33
CA PRO A 107 -11.98 -6.31 31.42
C PRO A 107 -11.29 -6.24 32.78
N GLY A 108 -11.48 -5.11 33.48
CA GLY A 108 -10.88 -4.85 34.80
C GLY A 108 -9.41 -4.41 34.79
N ILE A 109 -8.71 -4.44 33.66
CA ILE A 109 -7.28 -4.06 33.54
C ILE A 109 -7.09 -2.79 32.71
N GLY A 110 -7.95 -2.55 31.71
CA GLY A 110 -7.87 -1.39 30.82
C GLY A 110 -7.27 -1.72 29.45
N PRO A 111 -6.88 -0.70 28.64
CA PRO A 111 -6.25 -0.91 27.35
C PRO A 111 -4.81 -1.41 27.51
N SER A 112 -4.46 -2.54 26.88
CA SER A 112 -3.06 -2.97 26.81
C SER A 112 -2.26 -2.07 25.86
N ASP A 113 -0.95 -2.30 25.76
CA ASP A 113 -0.15 -1.77 24.67
C ASP A 113 -0.42 -2.53 23.36
N PHE A 114 -0.30 -1.85 22.22
CA PHE A 114 -0.32 -2.49 20.90
C PHE A 114 1.11 -2.77 20.47
N PHE A 115 1.44 -4.05 20.27
CA PHE A 115 2.72 -4.49 19.73
C PHE A 115 2.57 -5.00 18.30
N SER A 116 3.54 -4.71 17.44
CA SER A 116 3.55 -5.16 16.03
C SER A 116 4.96 -5.28 15.48
N ALA A 117 5.24 -6.37 14.78
CA ALA A 117 6.33 -6.40 13.80
C ALA A 117 5.95 -5.52 12.61
N ALA A 118 6.89 -4.77 12.07
CA ALA A 118 6.64 -3.75 11.06
C ALA A 118 7.75 -3.65 10.02
N THR A 119 7.49 -2.94 8.93
CA THR A 119 8.42 -2.75 7.82
C THR A 119 8.41 -1.30 7.35
N VAL A 120 9.59 -0.74 7.07
CA VAL A 120 9.71 0.58 6.44
C VAL A 120 9.26 0.52 4.98
N VAL A 121 8.30 1.36 4.58
CA VAL A 121 7.71 1.35 3.22
C VAL A 121 7.86 2.66 2.45
N ARG A 122 8.34 3.74 3.10
CA ARG A 122 8.74 5.00 2.48
C ARG A 122 9.68 5.75 3.43
N VAL A 123 10.67 6.42 2.87
CA VAL A 123 11.56 7.35 3.58
C VAL A 123 11.58 8.65 2.77
N GLU A 124 11.40 9.79 3.42
CA GLU A 124 11.48 11.11 2.81
C GLU A 124 12.39 12.00 3.66
N ARG A 125 13.48 12.53 3.08
CA ARG A 125 14.36 13.43 3.83
C ARG A 125 13.79 14.84 3.87
N LEU A 126 13.64 15.36 5.08
CA LEU A 126 13.12 16.70 5.41
C LEU A 126 14.22 17.46 6.17
N GLY A 127 15.27 17.86 5.45
CA GLY A 127 16.48 18.48 6.03
C GLY A 127 17.24 17.50 6.93
N GLU A 128 17.25 17.80 8.24
CA GLU A 128 17.94 17.06 9.29
C GLU A 128 17.11 15.92 9.92
N GLN A 129 15.91 15.67 9.41
CA GLN A 129 15.05 14.56 9.82
C GLN A 129 14.57 13.75 8.62
N ASN A 130 14.33 12.46 8.84
CA ASN A 130 13.70 11.56 7.90
C ASN A 130 12.24 11.33 8.34
N ARG A 131 11.30 11.61 7.43
CA ARG A 131 9.92 11.13 7.57
C ARG A 131 9.86 9.69 7.10
N VAL A 132 9.61 8.77 8.02
CA VAL A 132 9.57 7.34 7.75
C VAL A 132 8.12 6.87 7.84
N ALA A 133 7.61 6.26 6.76
CA ALA A 133 6.32 5.57 6.78
C ALA A 133 6.53 4.08 7.03
N ILE A 134 5.81 3.56 8.01
CA ILE A 134 5.99 2.22 8.57
C ILE A 134 4.67 1.47 8.44
N ARG A 135 4.75 0.19 8.05
CA ARG A 135 3.59 -0.69 7.82
C ARG A 135 3.62 -1.86 8.79
N PHE A 136 2.50 -2.13 9.45
CA PHE A 136 2.34 -3.27 10.35
C PHE A 136 2.29 -4.59 9.57
N VAL A 137 2.90 -5.64 10.13
CA VAL A 137 2.97 -7.00 9.60
C VAL A 137 2.19 -7.92 10.52
N GLY A 138 1.28 -8.73 9.95
CA GLY A 138 0.43 -9.67 10.69
C GLY A 138 -0.70 -9.01 11.51
N SER A 139 -0.46 -7.88 12.17
CA SER A 139 -1.46 -7.18 12.99
C SER A 139 -2.06 -5.94 12.31
N THR A 140 -3.21 -5.50 12.83
CA THR A 140 -3.84 -4.23 12.48
C THR A 140 -4.27 -3.50 13.74
N LEU A 141 -3.96 -2.22 13.84
CA LEU A 141 -4.40 -1.38 14.95
C LEU A 141 -5.92 -1.20 14.91
N THR A 142 -6.59 -1.52 16.01
CA THR A 142 -8.02 -1.23 16.22
C THR A 142 -8.22 0.28 16.37
N THR A 143 -8.37 0.97 15.23
CA THR A 143 -8.52 2.43 15.20
C THR A 143 -9.79 2.89 15.91
N TYR A 144 -9.61 3.64 16.98
CA TYR A 144 -10.55 4.68 17.38
C TYR A 144 -9.98 6.07 17.03
N VAL A 145 -10.86 7.05 16.85
CA VAL A 145 -10.49 8.43 16.52
C VAL A 145 -10.03 9.12 17.81
N SER A 146 -9.02 10.00 17.76
CA SER A 146 -8.80 10.93 18.88
C SER A 146 -9.95 11.93 18.89
N GLU A 147 -10.86 11.80 19.86
CA GLU A 147 -11.81 12.87 20.16
C GLU A 147 -11.02 14.10 20.60
N SER A 148 -11.04 15.13 19.76
CA SER A 148 -10.51 16.44 20.08
C SER A 148 -11.55 17.19 20.91
N LEU A 149 -11.40 17.10 22.23
CA LEU A 149 -11.97 18.03 23.20
C LEU A 149 -11.12 19.31 23.25
#